data_AF-A0A955RRM9-F1
#
_entry.id   AF-A0A955RRM9-F1
#
_cell.length_a   1.000
_cell.length_b   1.000
_cell.length_c   1.000
_cell.angle_alpha   90.00
_cell.angle_beta   90.00
_cell.angle_gamma   90.00
#
_symmetry.space_group_name_H-M   'P 1'
#
loop_
_entity.id
_entity.type
_entity.pdbx_description
1 polymer ?
#
loop_
_entity_poly.entity_id
_entity_poly.type
_entity_poly.pdbx_seq_one_letter_code
_entity_poly.pdbx_strand_id
1 'polypeptide(L)'
;MADALYSLKETAEILNVHWQTVRSYIKNGSLKAVKVGRAYRIREKDIDTLLGKRSKEQDKVEIEVRFVTKNRRAIEQRLIKLGAKVTHHSHIIDHWFSDKTVKSLTEKDVFYESDDGYGLRIRELDNGYTGKMSTVMEIKKLAVPGDHSTCIEHEITVPDYEHAKRFLALMVMKEFATVDKDRVVYAVDDYKIAIDTIKDYKTAVEIEMMTDEDKKVIIPQLLDFAQKLGLDPKKDRVEKSVTYEFMVERSRF
;
A
#
# COMPACT_ATOMS: atom_id res chain seq x y z
N MET A 1 -36.29 -20.50 10.87
CA MET A 1 -35.75 -21.67 10.14
C MET A 1 -34.45 -22.09 10.82
N ALA A 2 -34.07 -23.38 10.81
CA ALA A 2 -32.86 -23.83 11.48
C ALA A 2 -31.61 -23.23 10.78
N ASP A 3 -30.71 -22.63 11.56
CA ASP A 3 -29.45 -22.03 11.11
C ASP A 3 -28.60 -23.16 10.46
N ALA A 4 -28.37 -23.11 9.15
CA ALA A 4 -27.65 -24.16 8.43
C ALA A 4 -26.20 -24.26 8.95
N LEU A 5 -25.73 -25.48 9.19
CA LEU A 5 -24.40 -25.76 9.75
C LEU A 5 -23.54 -26.46 8.71
N TYR A 6 -22.49 -25.78 8.26
CA TYR A 6 -21.53 -26.26 7.27
C TYR A 6 -20.30 -26.88 7.95
N SER A 7 -19.73 -27.90 7.32
CA SER A 7 -18.41 -28.45 7.64
C SER A 7 -17.29 -27.56 7.12
N LEU A 8 -16.05 -27.83 7.55
CA LEU A 8 -14.86 -27.18 6.98
C LEU A 8 -14.77 -27.29 5.46
N LYS A 9 -15.20 -28.42 4.88
CA LYS A 9 -15.11 -28.65 3.43
C LYS A 9 -16.20 -27.88 2.68
N GLU A 10 -17.44 -27.93 3.16
CA GLU A 10 -18.54 -27.18 2.56
C GLU A 10 -18.30 -25.66 2.67
N THR A 11 -17.80 -25.18 3.81
CA THR A 11 -17.38 -23.78 3.94
C THR A 11 -16.22 -23.44 3.01
N ALA A 12 -15.30 -24.38 2.76
CA ALA A 12 -14.20 -24.16 1.81
C ALA A 12 -14.69 -24.06 0.36
N GLU A 13 -15.69 -24.86 -0.01
CA GLU A 13 -16.37 -24.80 -1.31
C GLU A 13 -17.12 -23.48 -1.47
N ILE A 14 -17.91 -23.07 -0.48
CA ILE A 14 -18.64 -21.79 -0.47
C ILE A 14 -17.68 -20.60 -0.61
N LEU A 15 -16.55 -20.64 0.10
CA LEU A 15 -15.56 -19.57 0.10
C LEU A 15 -14.55 -19.67 -1.06
N ASN A 16 -14.61 -20.74 -1.87
CA ASN A 16 -13.64 -21.07 -2.92
C ASN A 16 -12.17 -21.01 -2.44
N VAL A 17 -11.87 -21.69 -1.33
CA VAL A 17 -10.51 -21.77 -0.74
C VAL A 17 -10.16 -23.21 -0.35
N HIS A 18 -8.90 -23.45 0.01
CA HIS A 18 -8.52 -24.74 0.59
C HIS A 18 -9.07 -24.91 2.03
N TRP A 19 -9.51 -26.11 2.40
CA TRP A 19 -10.09 -26.37 3.74
C TRP A 19 -9.15 -26.05 4.92
N GLN A 20 -7.83 -26.11 4.70
CA GLN A 20 -6.85 -25.69 5.70
C GLN A 20 -6.88 -24.18 5.94
N THR A 21 -7.23 -23.39 4.92
CA THR A 21 -7.42 -21.94 5.04
C THR A 21 -8.61 -21.62 5.94
N VAL A 22 -9.73 -22.33 5.78
CA VAL A 22 -10.89 -22.24 6.69
C VAL A 22 -10.49 -22.60 8.13
N ARG A 23 -9.65 -23.63 8.30
CA ARG A 23 -9.11 -23.98 9.62
C ARG A 23 -8.21 -22.87 10.21
N SER A 24 -7.43 -22.19 9.37
CA SER A 24 -6.62 -21.04 9.76
C SER A 24 -7.52 -19.88 10.24
N TYR A 25 -8.60 -19.60 9.52
CA TYR A 25 -9.59 -18.57 9.88
C TYR A 25 -10.28 -18.84 11.23
N ILE A 26 -10.53 -20.11 11.55
CA ILE A 26 -11.06 -20.47 12.86
C ILE A 26 -9.99 -20.29 13.95
N LYS A 27 -8.74 -20.63 13.65
CA LYS A 27 -7.62 -20.56 14.60
C LYS A 27 -7.22 -19.12 14.95
N ASN A 28 -7.22 -18.22 13.97
CA ASN A 28 -6.88 -16.81 14.15
C ASN A 28 -8.09 -15.95 14.59
N GLY A 29 -9.28 -16.55 14.72
CA GLY A 29 -10.50 -15.89 15.18
C GLY A 29 -11.25 -15.09 14.10
N SER A 30 -10.83 -15.13 12.84
CA SER A 30 -11.53 -14.44 11.75
C SER A 30 -12.86 -15.10 11.36
N LEU A 31 -13.02 -16.41 11.61
CA LEU A 31 -14.26 -17.16 11.37
C LEU A 31 -14.74 -17.86 12.65
N LYS A 32 -15.96 -17.55 13.09
CA LYS A 32 -16.58 -18.24 14.23
C LYS A 32 -17.03 -19.64 13.84
N ALA A 33 -16.76 -20.61 14.71
CA ALA A 33 -17.19 -22.00 14.52
C ALA A 33 -17.59 -22.63 15.86
N VAL A 34 -18.57 -23.54 15.80
CA VAL A 34 -19.01 -24.36 16.93
C VAL A 34 -18.37 -25.74 16.81
N LYS A 35 -17.83 -26.26 17.91
CA LYS A 35 -17.28 -27.62 17.94
C LYS A 35 -18.38 -28.62 18.28
N VAL A 36 -18.63 -29.57 17.39
CA VAL A 36 -19.60 -30.66 17.58
C VAL A 36 -18.82 -31.97 17.52
N GLY A 37 -18.60 -32.59 18.68
CA GLY A 37 -17.71 -33.74 18.83
C GLY A 37 -16.26 -33.42 18.47
N ARG A 38 -15.72 -34.11 17.45
CA ARG A 38 -14.35 -33.89 16.93
C ARG A 38 -14.29 -32.95 15.73
N ALA A 39 -15.43 -32.43 15.26
CA ALA A 39 -15.52 -31.61 14.06
C ALA A 39 -15.94 -30.17 14.37
N TYR A 40 -15.54 -29.24 13.50
CA TYR A 40 -16.06 -27.87 13.48
C TYR A 40 -17.30 -27.78 12.59
N ARG A 41 -18.27 -26.97 13.04
CA ARG A 41 -19.46 -26.58 12.30
C ARG A 41 -19.55 -25.05 12.25
N ILE A 42 -19.76 -24.51 11.06
CA ILE A 42 -19.80 -23.08 10.79
C ILE A 42 -21.24 -22.73 10.42
N ARG A 43 -21.81 -21.71 11.07
CA ARG A 43 -23.15 -21.25 10.72
C ARG A 43 -23.09 -20.41 9.45
N GLU A 44 -24.12 -20.50 8.62
CA GLU A 44 -24.26 -19.67 7.42
C GLU A 44 -23.96 -18.19 7.67
N LYS A 45 -24.60 -17.60 8.70
CA LYS A 45 -24.38 -16.20 9.10
C LYS A 45 -22.93 -15.85 9.44
N ASP A 46 -22.14 -16.81 9.92
CA ASP A 46 -20.73 -16.59 10.27
C ASP A 46 -19.85 -16.61 9.00
N ILE A 47 -20.24 -17.39 7.99
CA ILE A 47 -19.67 -17.34 6.63
C ILE A 47 -20.02 -16.01 5.98
N ASP A 48 -21.30 -15.60 6.04
CA ASP A 48 -21.76 -14.31 5.50
C ASP A 48 -21.09 -13.12 6.21
N THR A 49 -20.88 -13.20 7.52
CA THR A 49 -20.15 -12.18 8.27
C THR A 49 -18.69 -12.11 7.84
N LEU A 50 -18.05 -13.25 7.56
CA LEU A 50 -16.69 -13.28 7.02
C LEU A 50 -16.65 -12.67 5.62
N LEU A 51 -17.60 -13.02 4.75
CA LEU A 51 -17.72 -12.46 3.40
C LEU A 51 -18.03 -10.96 3.40
N GLY A 52 -18.93 -10.50 4.28
CA GLY A 52 -19.28 -9.09 4.44
C GLY A 52 -18.21 -8.25 5.14
N LYS A 53 -17.38 -8.85 6.00
CA LYS A 53 -16.15 -8.22 6.48
C LYS A 53 -15.13 -8.11 5.36
N ARG A 54 -15.01 -9.15 4.53
CA ARG A 54 -14.13 -9.13 3.36
C ARG A 54 -14.55 -8.08 2.35
N SER A 55 -15.85 -7.90 2.10
CA SER A 55 -16.34 -6.81 1.24
C SER A 55 -16.06 -5.45 1.86
N LYS A 56 -16.39 -5.22 3.14
CA LYS A 56 -16.11 -3.92 3.80
C LYS A 56 -14.63 -3.59 3.96
N GLU A 57 -13.76 -4.59 4.17
CA GLU A 57 -12.31 -4.38 4.17
C GLU A 57 -11.74 -4.24 2.74
N GLN A 58 -12.38 -4.83 1.73
CA GLN A 58 -12.05 -4.60 0.31
C GLN A 58 -12.55 -3.26 -0.23
N ASP A 59 -13.58 -2.67 0.38
CA ASP A 59 -14.17 -1.39 -0.03
C ASP A 59 -13.44 -0.18 0.57
N LYS A 60 -12.54 -0.38 1.55
CA LYS A 60 -11.72 0.70 2.08
C LYS A 60 -10.62 1.04 1.10
N VAL A 61 -10.58 2.31 0.73
CA VAL A 61 -9.51 2.86 -0.09
C VAL A 61 -8.51 3.61 0.79
N GLU A 62 -7.26 3.65 0.35
CA GLU A 62 -6.26 4.52 0.93
C GLU A 62 -6.45 5.93 0.36
N ILE A 63 -6.61 6.91 1.25
CA ILE A 63 -6.65 8.33 0.89
C ILE A 63 -5.43 9.00 1.48
N GLU A 64 -4.67 9.68 0.62
CA GLU A 64 -3.39 10.27 1.01
C GLU A 64 -3.21 11.71 0.55
N VAL A 65 -2.47 12.49 1.34
CA VAL A 65 -1.96 13.82 0.97
C VAL A 65 -0.45 13.83 1.13
N ARG A 66 0.22 14.55 0.23
CA ARG A 66 1.68 14.49 0.09
C ARG A 66 2.29 15.87 0.23
N PHE A 67 3.43 15.92 0.91
CA PHE A 67 4.15 17.14 1.20
C PHE A 67 5.65 16.97 1.00
N VAL A 68 6.35 18.07 0.75
CA VAL A 68 7.80 18.17 0.82
C VAL A 68 8.19 18.93 2.08
N THR A 69 9.24 18.48 2.76
CA THR A 69 9.80 19.20 3.91
C THR A 69 11.30 19.35 3.81
N LYS A 70 11.82 20.45 4.37
CA LYS A 70 13.26 20.62 4.64
C LYS A 70 13.63 20.31 6.08
N ASN A 71 12.64 20.08 6.95
CA ASN A 71 12.85 19.95 8.39
C ASN A 71 12.13 18.71 8.95
N ARG A 72 12.63 17.54 8.56
CA ARG A 72 12.19 16.24 9.07
C ARG A 72 12.11 16.20 10.59
N ARG A 73 13.17 16.68 11.27
CA ARG A 73 13.28 16.62 12.74
C ARG A 73 12.15 17.37 13.45
N ALA A 74 11.72 18.51 12.93
CA ALA A 74 10.61 19.26 13.51
C ALA A 74 9.26 18.51 13.42
N ILE A 75 9.04 17.78 12.31
CA ILE A 75 7.84 16.96 12.11
C ILE A 75 7.86 15.77 13.07
N GLU A 76 8.97 15.05 13.15
CA GLU A 76 9.13 13.90 14.06
C GLU A 76 8.92 14.32 15.53
N GLN A 77 9.43 15.48 15.95
CA GLN A 77 9.18 16.01 17.30
C GLN A 77 7.70 16.29 17.57
N ARG A 78 6.95 16.77 16.57
CA ARG A 78 5.51 17.01 16.71
C ARG A 78 4.74 15.70 16.76
N LEU A 79 5.10 14.72 15.93
CA LEU A 79 4.53 13.37 15.96
C LEU A 79 4.70 12.71 17.34
N ILE A 80 5.90 12.79 17.92
CA ILE A 80 6.16 12.27 19.28
C ILE A 80 5.27 12.97 20.32
N LYS A 81 5.11 14.29 20.24
CA LYS A 81 4.24 15.04 21.16
C LYS A 81 2.76 14.67 21.02
N LEU A 82 2.35 14.24 19.83
CA LEU A 82 1.00 13.72 19.56
C LEU A 82 0.82 12.25 19.97
N GLY A 83 1.86 11.61 20.51
CA GLY A 83 1.80 10.20 20.93
C GLY A 83 1.96 9.20 19.80
N ALA A 84 2.47 9.63 18.64
CA ALA A 84 2.71 8.76 17.50
C ALA A 84 3.76 7.68 17.82
N LYS A 85 3.52 6.48 17.31
CA LYS A 85 4.42 5.33 17.45
C LYS A 85 5.05 5.01 16.13
N VAL A 86 6.36 4.77 16.13
CA VAL A 86 7.04 4.20 14.97
C VAL A 86 6.55 2.76 14.78
N THR A 87 5.98 2.46 13.62
CA THR A 87 5.51 1.12 13.26
C THR A 87 6.49 0.41 12.34
N HIS A 88 7.23 1.17 11.53
CA HIS A 88 8.20 0.64 10.60
C HIS A 88 9.36 1.62 10.36
N HIS A 89 10.55 1.08 10.17
CA HIS A 89 11.72 1.82 9.70
C HIS A 89 12.47 0.91 8.74
N SER A 90 12.68 1.37 7.50
CA SER A 90 13.25 0.54 6.45
C SER A 90 14.06 1.39 5.48
N HIS A 91 15.18 0.85 5.05
CA HIS A 91 15.85 1.28 3.84
C HIS A 91 15.20 0.61 2.64
N ILE A 92 14.85 1.38 1.61
CA ILE A 92 14.08 0.94 0.45
C ILE A 92 14.79 1.36 -0.83
N ILE A 93 14.91 0.42 -1.77
CA ILE A 93 15.33 0.68 -3.14
C ILE A 93 14.19 0.27 -4.08
N ASP A 94 13.56 1.27 -4.70
CA ASP A 94 12.47 1.07 -5.68
C ASP A 94 13.01 1.15 -7.11
N HIS A 95 12.97 0.04 -7.83
CA HIS A 95 13.28 -0.06 -9.25
C HIS A 95 12.00 0.01 -10.07
N TRP A 96 11.83 1.08 -10.85
CA TRP A 96 10.62 1.33 -11.62
C TRP A 96 10.76 0.90 -13.06
N PHE A 97 9.73 0.22 -13.56
CA PHE A 97 9.71 -0.39 -14.88
C PHE A 97 8.60 0.18 -15.76
N SER A 98 8.87 0.24 -17.06
CA SER A 98 7.92 0.58 -18.10
C SER A 98 8.13 -0.32 -19.31
N ASP A 99 7.13 -0.39 -20.19
CA ASP A 99 7.27 -1.11 -21.46
C ASP A 99 8.40 -0.47 -22.30
N LYS A 100 9.22 -1.29 -22.97
CA LYS A 100 10.34 -0.81 -23.81
C LYS A 100 9.90 0.10 -24.95
N THR A 101 8.64 0.02 -25.38
CA THR A 101 8.06 0.89 -26.41
C THR A 101 7.90 2.32 -25.92
N VAL A 102 7.72 2.54 -24.61
CA VAL A 102 7.60 3.87 -24.01
C VAL A 102 8.95 4.60 -24.07
N LYS A 103 9.00 5.74 -24.76
CA LYS A 103 10.25 6.49 -25.03
C LYS A 103 10.38 7.77 -24.22
N SER A 104 9.39 8.11 -23.41
CA SER A 104 9.43 9.32 -22.60
C SER A 104 8.58 9.17 -21.34
N LEU A 105 8.86 10.01 -20.35
CA LEU A 105 8.02 10.10 -19.16
C LEU A 105 6.59 10.55 -19.51
N THR A 106 6.44 11.41 -20.52
CA THR A 106 5.13 11.84 -21.02
C THR A 106 4.31 10.67 -21.56
N GLU A 107 4.89 9.79 -22.37
CA GLU A 107 4.21 8.57 -22.85
C GLU A 107 3.87 7.64 -21.69
N LYS A 108 4.78 7.49 -20.70
CA LYS A 108 4.53 6.71 -19.48
C LYS A 108 3.37 7.30 -18.68
N ASP A 109 3.22 8.62 -18.65
CA ASP A 109 2.12 9.30 -17.95
C ASP A 109 0.80 9.08 -18.68
N VAL A 110 0.77 9.25 -20.01
CA VAL A 110 -0.42 8.94 -20.82
C VAL A 110 -0.86 7.49 -20.58
N PHE A 111 0.07 6.54 -20.54
CA PHE A 111 -0.25 5.15 -20.19
C PHE A 111 -0.81 5.03 -18.77
N TYR A 112 -0.15 5.60 -17.77
CA TYR A 112 -0.56 5.51 -16.36
C TYR A 112 -1.95 6.12 -16.09
N GLU A 113 -2.31 7.20 -16.78
CA GLU A 113 -3.62 7.85 -16.67
C GLU A 113 -4.74 7.12 -17.44
N SER A 114 -4.41 6.08 -18.22
CA SER A 114 -5.41 5.31 -18.96
C SER A 114 -6.12 4.28 -18.08
N ASP A 115 -7.27 3.79 -18.53
CA ASP A 115 -8.03 2.73 -17.83
C ASP A 115 -7.21 1.45 -17.64
N ASP A 116 -6.24 1.16 -18.49
CA ASP A 116 -5.36 -0.01 -18.39
C ASP A 116 -3.98 0.32 -17.79
N GLY A 117 -3.78 1.57 -17.39
CA GLY A 117 -2.54 2.10 -16.86
C GLY A 117 -2.14 1.51 -15.52
N TYR A 118 -0.83 1.34 -15.33
CA TYR A 118 -0.27 0.96 -14.03
C TYR A 118 1.19 1.40 -13.88
N GLY A 119 1.62 1.55 -12.63
CA GLY A 119 3.01 1.66 -12.23
C GLY A 119 3.50 0.29 -11.77
N LEU A 120 4.65 -0.14 -12.29
CA LEU A 120 5.28 -1.40 -11.94
C LEU A 120 6.64 -1.12 -11.28
N ARG A 121 6.88 -1.74 -10.13
CA ARG A 121 8.19 -1.67 -9.46
C ARG A 121 8.63 -3.01 -8.89
N ILE A 122 9.93 -3.19 -8.82
CA ILE A 122 10.57 -4.16 -7.91
C ILE A 122 11.11 -3.34 -6.75
N ARG A 123 10.75 -3.71 -5.52
CA ARG A 123 11.21 -3.08 -4.29
C ARG A 123 12.11 -4.03 -3.53
N GLU A 124 13.32 -3.58 -3.23
CA GLU A 124 14.18 -4.19 -2.22
C GLU A 124 14.03 -3.41 -0.92
N LEU A 125 13.73 -4.09 0.19
CA LEU A 125 13.60 -3.46 1.50
C LEU A 125 14.34 -4.26 2.58
N ASP A 126 15.03 -3.55 3.47
CA ASP A 126 15.47 -4.10 4.75
C ASP A 126 14.27 -4.10 5.71
N ASN A 127 14.05 -5.21 6.41
CA ASN A 127 13.01 -5.29 7.44
C ASN A 127 13.30 -4.46 8.70
N GLY A 128 14.45 -3.79 8.79
CA GLY A 128 14.78 -2.81 9.83
C GLY A 128 15.10 -3.40 11.21
N TYR A 129 14.93 -4.72 11.37
CA TYR A 129 15.17 -5.45 12.63
C TYR A 129 16.36 -6.41 12.52
N THR A 130 16.54 -7.03 11.35
CA THR A 130 17.52 -8.11 11.17
C THR A 130 18.59 -7.79 10.12
N GLY A 131 18.43 -6.70 9.35
CA GLY A 131 19.26 -6.43 8.18
C GLY A 131 18.94 -7.33 6.99
N LYS A 132 17.93 -8.21 7.10
CA LYS A 132 17.56 -9.13 6.04
C LYS A 132 16.76 -8.38 4.98
N MET A 133 17.35 -8.30 3.80
CA MET A 133 16.68 -7.81 2.61
C MET A 133 15.55 -8.77 2.20
N SER A 134 14.41 -8.19 1.86
CA SER A 134 13.33 -8.86 1.13
C SER A 134 13.06 -8.11 -0.16
N THR A 135 12.65 -8.86 -1.18
CA THR A 135 12.30 -8.28 -2.47
C THR A 135 10.84 -8.56 -2.77
N VAL A 136 10.11 -7.53 -3.17
CA VAL A 136 8.72 -7.63 -3.62
C VAL A 136 8.59 -7.01 -5.01
N MET A 137 7.65 -7.51 -5.80
CA MET A 137 7.23 -6.88 -7.04
C MET A 137 5.80 -6.38 -6.86
N GLU A 138 5.56 -5.13 -7.22
CA GLU A 138 4.32 -4.42 -6.92
C GLU A 138 3.79 -3.73 -8.18
N ILE A 139 2.47 -3.80 -8.32
CA ILE A 139 1.70 -3.03 -9.30
C ILE A 139 0.77 -2.08 -8.56
N LYS A 140 0.80 -0.80 -8.94
CA LYS A 140 -0.09 0.26 -8.47
C LYS A 140 -0.89 0.82 -9.66
N LYS A 141 -2.21 0.89 -9.50
CA LYS A 141 -3.14 1.45 -10.50
C LYS A 141 -4.03 2.49 -9.83
N LEU A 142 -4.39 3.55 -10.56
CA LEU A 142 -5.37 4.51 -10.09
C LEU A 142 -6.75 3.84 -9.95
N ALA A 143 -7.42 4.03 -8.82
CA ALA A 143 -8.78 3.50 -8.65
C ALA A 143 -9.76 4.19 -9.62
N VAL A 144 -9.51 5.47 -9.91
CA VAL A 144 -10.20 6.27 -10.92
C VAL A 144 -9.15 7.00 -11.76
N PRO A 145 -9.18 6.91 -13.10
CA PRO A 145 -8.26 7.65 -13.98
C PRO A 145 -8.21 9.14 -13.65
N GLY A 146 -7.00 9.73 -13.64
CA GLY A 146 -6.79 11.14 -13.30
C GLY A 146 -6.83 11.47 -11.79
N ASP A 147 -7.19 10.53 -10.92
CA ASP A 147 -7.31 10.75 -9.48
C ASP A 147 -6.16 10.11 -8.67
N HIS A 148 -5.10 10.89 -8.44
CA HIS A 148 -3.89 10.45 -7.72
C HIS A 148 -4.05 10.37 -6.20
N SER A 149 -5.26 10.54 -5.68
CA SER A 149 -5.57 10.42 -4.25
C SER A 149 -6.06 9.04 -3.84
N THR A 150 -6.39 8.17 -4.80
CA THR A 150 -6.98 6.84 -4.56
C THR A 150 -6.36 5.79 -5.47
N CYS A 151 -5.84 4.69 -4.92
CA CYS A 151 -5.13 3.66 -5.69
C CYS A 151 -5.50 2.23 -5.29
N ILE A 152 -5.37 1.32 -6.25
CA ILE A 152 -5.44 -0.13 -6.06
C ILE A 152 -4.01 -0.67 -6.21
N GLU A 153 -3.55 -1.40 -5.19
CA GLU A 153 -2.19 -1.93 -5.13
C GLU A 153 -2.21 -3.44 -4.92
N HIS A 154 -1.25 -4.12 -5.55
CA HIS A 154 -1.00 -5.54 -5.32
C HIS A 154 0.51 -5.80 -5.29
N GLU A 155 0.97 -6.55 -4.29
CA GLU A 155 2.37 -6.97 -4.18
C GLU A 155 2.49 -8.49 -4.11
N ILE A 156 3.62 -9.00 -4.62
CA ILE A 156 4.06 -10.38 -4.42
C ILE A 156 5.51 -10.41 -3.97
N THR A 157 5.85 -11.37 -3.10
CA THR A 157 7.25 -11.64 -2.76
C THR A 157 7.95 -12.33 -3.92
N VAL A 158 9.16 -11.88 -4.24
CA VAL A 158 10.04 -12.49 -5.25
C VAL A 158 11.38 -12.88 -4.62
N PRO A 159 12.15 -13.82 -5.22
CA PRO A 159 13.40 -14.29 -4.61
C PRO A 159 14.46 -13.19 -4.44
N ASP A 160 14.67 -12.40 -5.50
CA ASP A 160 15.60 -11.28 -5.55
C ASP A 160 15.31 -10.40 -6.78
N TYR A 161 15.94 -9.22 -6.81
CA TYR A 161 15.79 -8.24 -7.89
C TYR A 161 16.22 -8.80 -9.26
N GLU A 162 17.34 -9.52 -9.33
CA GLU A 162 17.88 -10.02 -10.60
C GLU A 162 16.96 -11.08 -11.25
N HIS A 163 16.35 -11.97 -10.46
CA HIS A 163 15.36 -12.93 -10.97
C HIS A 163 14.09 -12.24 -11.46
N ALA A 164 13.53 -11.31 -10.69
CA ALA A 164 12.34 -10.57 -11.07
C ALA A 164 12.59 -9.69 -12.32
N LYS A 165 13.75 -9.03 -12.40
CA LYS A 165 14.17 -8.25 -13.57
C LYS A 165 14.26 -9.10 -14.83
N ARG A 166 14.83 -10.31 -14.77
CA ARG A 166 14.87 -11.23 -15.91
C ARG A 166 13.47 -11.64 -16.38
N PHE A 167 12.55 -11.87 -15.44
CA PHE A 167 11.15 -12.16 -15.76
C PHE A 167 10.49 -10.99 -16.49
N LEU A 168 10.63 -9.77 -15.94
CA LEU A 168 10.10 -8.55 -16.56
C LEU A 168 10.72 -8.26 -17.93
N ALA A 169 12.01 -8.56 -18.13
CA ALA A 169 12.67 -8.37 -19.41
C ALA A 169 12.07 -9.22 -20.54
N LEU A 170 11.58 -10.43 -20.22
CA LEU A 170 10.84 -11.31 -21.15
C LEU A 170 9.43 -10.78 -21.45
N MET A 171 8.84 -10.02 -20.52
CA MET A 171 7.61 -9.24 -20.74
C MET A 171 7.88 -7.90 -21.44
N VAL A 172 9.07 -7.72 -22.02
CA VAL A 172 9.42 -6.52 -22.80
C VAL A 172 9.47 -5.24 -21.94
N MET A 173 9.71 -5.37 -20.63
CA MET A 173 9.88 -4.23 -19.72
C MET A 173 11.34 -3.76 -19.66
N LYS A 174 11.53 -2.46 -19.40
CA LYS A 174 12.82 -1.83 -19.06
C LYS A 174 12.72 -1.07 -17.75
N GLU A 175 13.79 -1.07 -16.98
CA GLU A 175 13.93 -0.17 -15.84
C GLU A 175 14.22 1.24 -16.34
N PHE A 176 13.48 2.23 -15.83
CA PHE A 176 13.65 3.63 -16.21
C PHE A 176 14.02 4.53 -15.03
N ALA A 177 13.87 4.08 -13.78
CA ALA A 177 14.28 4.85 -12.60
C ALA A 177 14.58 3.94 -11.41
N THR A 178 15.51 4.36 -10.56
CA THR A 178 15.83 3.71 -9.29
C THR A 178 15.78 4.76 -8.18
N VAL A 179 14.98 4.52 -7.14
CA VAL A 179 14.78 5.46 -6.03
C VAL A 179 15.26 4.80 -4.73
N ASP A 180 16.38 5.29 -4.21
CA ASP A 180 17.00 4.88 -2.94
C ASP A 180 16.52 5.83 -1.83
N LYS A 181 15.88 5.29 -0.78
CA LYS A 181 15.26 6.10 0.28
C LYS A 181 15.23 5.40 1.64
N ASP A 182 15.29 6.20 2.69
CA ASP A 182 14.98 5.77 4.05
C ASP A 182 13.55 6.17 4.42
N ARG A 183 12.70 5.20 4.76
CA ARG A 183 11.30 5.40 5.15
C ARG A 183 11.12 5.13 6.64
N VAL A 184 10.54 6.09 7.35
CA VAL A 184 10.00 5.88 8.71
C VAL A 184 8.49 6.04 8.68
N VAL A 185 7.78 5.04 9.19
CA VAL A 185 6.31 5.05 9.27
C VAL A 185 5.90 5.22 10.73
N TYR A 186 5.04 6.19 10.96
CA TYR A 186 4.41 6.48 12.23
C TYR A 186 2.90 6.16 12.16
N ALA A 187 2.33 5.71 13.26
CA ALA A 187 0.89 5.61 13.45
C ALA A 187 0.47 6.45 14.67
N VAL A 188 -0.60 7.23 14.49
CA VAL A 188 -1.24 8.03 15.54
C VAL A 188 -2.71 8.16 15.23
N ASP A 189 -3.57 7.81 16.18
CA ASP A 189 -5.02 7.68 15.96
C ASP A 189 -5.30 6.81 14.71
N ASP A 190 -6.07 7.33 13.75
CA ASP A 190 -6.38 6.66 12.48
C ASP A 190 -5.43 7.06 11.33
N TYR A 191 -4.39 7.84 11.63
CA TYR A 191 -3.43 8.33 10.65
C TYR A 191 -2.18 7.46 10.58
N LYS A 192 -1.75 7.16 9.35
CA LYS A 192 -0.43 6.66 9.02
C LYS A 192 0.38 7.79 8.40
N ILE A 193 1.61 7.97 8.86
CA ILE A 193 2.51 9.01 8.36
C ILE A 193 3.81 8.36 7.91
N ALA A 194 4.08 8.39 6.61
CA ALA A 194 5.36 7.96 6.05
C ALA A 194 6.25 9.18 5.79
N ILE A 195 7.46 9.16 6.33
CA ILE A 195 8.50 10.15 6.05
C ILE A 195 9.59 9.47 5.24
N ASP A 196 9.72 9.87 3.98
CA ASP A 196 10.72 9.35 3.04
C ASP A 196 11.85 10.34 2.87
N THR A 197 13.07 9.94 3.22
CA THR A 197 14.28 10.69 2.87
C THR A 197 14.86 10.05 1.62
N ILE A 198 14.61 10.65 0.46
CA ILE A 198 15.16 10.17 -0.82
C ILE A 198 16.61 10.64 -0.93
N LYS A 199 17.51 9.69 -1.20
CA LYS A 199 18.95 9.94 -1.29
C LYS A 199 19.26 10.98 -2.37
N ASP A 200 20.07 11.97 -1.97
CA ASP A 200 20.49 13.10 -2.80
C ASP A 200 19.34 13.89 -3.43
N TYR A 201 18.15 13.91 -2.81
CA TYR A 201 16.98 14.61 -3.34
C TYR A 201 16.19 15.36 -2.24
N LYS A 202 14.91 15.03 -2.04
CA LYS A 202 13.98 15.70 -1.13
C LYS A 202 13.49 14.76 -0.04
N THR A 203 13.01 15.32 1.06
CA THR A 203 12.25 14.57 2.07
C THR A 203 10.76 14.74 1.82
N ALA A 204 10.06 13.63 1.61
CA ALA A 204 8.61 13.58 1.44
C ALA A 204 7.92 13.24 2.76
N VAL A 205 6.71 13.73 2.94
CA VAL A 205 5.80 13.33 4.02
C VAL A 205 4.46 12.96 3.38
N GLU A 206 4.06 11.71 3.56
CA GLU A 206 2.77 11.16 3.13
C GLU A 206 1.93 10.98 4.41
N ILE A 207 0.71 11.52 4.41
CA ILE A 207 -0.26 11.36 5.49
C ILE A 207 -1.45 10.64 4.89
N GLU A 208 -1.74 9.46 5.44
CA GLU A 208 -2.63 8.46 4.86
C GLU A 208 -3.70 8.05 5.88
N MET A 209 -4.88 7.71 5.38
CA MET A 209 -5.97 7.10 6.14
C MET A 209 -6.67 6.03 5.30
N MET A 210 -6.93 4.86 5.90
CA MET A 210 -7.74 3.80 5.30
C MET A 210 -9.20 3.97 5.68
N THR A 211 -10.07 4.23 4.70
CA THR A 211 -11.46 4.61 4.96
C THR A 211 -12.40 4.18 3.85
N ASP A 212 -13.66 3.96 4.19
CA ASP A 212 -14.79 3.76 3.30
C ASP A 212 -15.61 5.06 3.08
N GLU A 213 -15.17 6.18 3.66
CA GLU A 213 -15.77 7.49 3.47
C GLU A 213 -15.30 8.19 2.18
N ASP A 214 -16.11 9.16 1.70
CA ASP A 214 -15.78 9.97 0.52
C ASP A 214 -14.53 10.84 0.78
N LYS A 215 -13.62 10.86 -0.20
CA LYS A 215 -12.39 11.67 -0.14
C LYS A 215 -12.61 13.15 0.16
N LYS A 216 -13.75 13.73 -0.22
CA LYS A 216 -14.08 15.13 0.08
C LYS A 216 -14.23 15.39 1.57
N VAL A 217 -14.55 14.36 2.36
CA VAL A 217 -14.62 14.41 3.82
C VAL A 217 -13.24 14.22 4.45
N ILE A 218 -12.43 13.34 3.89
CA ILE A 218 -11.15 12.90 4.46
C ILE A 218 -10.01 13.87 4.15
N ILE A 219 -9.94 14.40 2.92
CA ILE A 219 -8.87 15.33 2.52
C ILE A 219 -8.76 16.54 3.46
N PRO A 220 -9.85 17.26 3.84
CA PRO A 220 -9.77 18.33 4.82
C PRO A 220 -9.17 17.90 6.16
N GLN A 221 -9.53 16.71 6.66
CA GLN A 221 -9.00 16.18 7.93
C GLN A 221 -7.49 15.93 7.84
N LEU A 222 -7.03 15.36 6.73
CA LEU A 222 -5.61 15.13 6.49
C LEU A 222 -4.83 16.45 6.40
N LEU A 223 -5.40 17.48 5.76
CA LEU A 223 -4.77 18.81 5.67
C LEU A 223 -4.70 19.52 7.03
N ASP A 224 -5.75 19.44 7.84
CA ASP A 224 -5.77 19.97 9.20
C ASP A 224 -4.72 19.26 10.08
N PHE A 225 -4.58 17.94 9.92
CA PHE A 225 -3.54 17.18 10.60
C PHE A 225 -2.13 17.59 10.13
N ALA A 226 -1.93 17.81 8.83
CA ALA A 226 -0.67 18.30 8.27
C ALA A 226 -0.24 19.65 8.88
N GLN A 227 -1.18 20.57 9.08
CA GLN A 227 -0.92 21.85 9.74
C GLN A 227 -0.45 21.69 11.19
N LYS A 228 -1.01 20.73 11.94
CA LYS A 228 -0.52 20.39 13.29
C LYS A 228 0.93 19.90 13.26
N LEU A 229 1.32 19.17 12.21
CA LEU A 229 2.71 18.77 11.95
C LEU A 229 3.61 19.91 11.44
N GLY A 230 3.06 21.09 11.17
CA GLY A 230 3.80 22.26 10.72
C GLY A 230 4.08 22.30 9.23
N LEU A 231 3.33 21.52 8.46
CA LEU A 231 3.31 21.56 6.99
C LEU A 231 2.24 22.56 6.54
N ASP A 232 2.56 23.40 5.56
CA ASP A 232 1.61 24.34 4.97
C ASP A 232 0.91 23.73 3.74
N PRO A 233 -0.42 23.48 3.78
CA PRO A 233 -1.20 22.96 2.65
C PRO A 233 -1.10 23.75 1.34
N LYS A 234 -0.74 25.04 1.38
CA LYS A 234 -0.63 25.88 0.19
C LYS A 234 0.78 25.90 -0.41
N LYS A 235 1.79 25.69 0.42
CA LYS A 235 3.19 25.88 0.03
C LYS A 235 3.95 24.56 -0.08
N ASP A 236 3.73 23.66 0.87
CA ASP A 236 4.53 22.45 1.02
C ASP A 236 3.85 21.24 0.37
N ARG A 237 2.55 21.34 0.08
CA ARG A 237 1.77 20.28 -0.55
C ARG A 237 2.20 20.08 -2.00
N VAL A 238 2.35 18.81 -2.38
CA VAL A 238 2.59 18.39 -3.76
C VAL A 238 1.42 17.55 -4.25
N GLU A 239 1.04 17.75 -5.51
CA GLU A 239 -0.08 17.03 -6.12
C GLU A 239 0.31 15.59 -6.45
N LYS A 240 1.47 15.43 -7.08
CA LYS A 240 2.10 14.12 -7.36
C LYS A 240 3.14 13.79 -6.28
N SER A 241 3.51 12.53 -6.19
CA SER A 241 4.50 12.09 -5.19
C SER A 241 5.87 12.70 -5.47
N VAL A 242 6.66 12.92 -4.41
CA VAL A 242 8.06 13.36 -4.53
C VAL A 242 8.91 12.31 -5.28
N THR A 243 8.51 11.04 -5.17
CA THR A 243 9.07 9.95 -5.98
C THR A 243 8.81 10.18 -7.48
N TYR A 244 7.64 10.69 -7.87
CA TYR A 244 7.38 11.08 -9.26
C TYR A 244 8.21 12.31 -9.67
N GLU A 245 8.32 13.35 -8.84
CA GLU A 245 9.21 14.49 -9.13
C GLU A 245 10.67 14.05 -9.36
N PHE A 246 11.16 13.09 -8.56
CA PHE A 246 12.46 12.47 -8.78
C PHE A 246 12.56 11.81 -10.17
N MET A 247 11.53 11.09 -10.62
CA MET A 247 11.51 10.47 -11.95
C MET A 247 11.49 11.50 -13.07
N VAL A 248 10.81 12.64 -12.88
CA VAL A 248 10.84 13.76 -13.84
C VAL A 248 12.26 14.22 -14.10
N GLU A 249 13.06 14.32 -13.04
CA GLU A 249 14.43 14.84 -13.14
C GLU A 249 15.48 13.77 -13.50
N ARG A 250 15.24 12.50 -13.16
CA ARG A 250 16.29 11.46 -13.15
C ARG A 250 15.96 10.17 -13.91
N SER A 251 14.81 10.12 -14.58
CA SER A 251 14.46 8.95 -15.41
C SER A 251 15.41 8.77 -16.59
N ARG A 252 15.55 7.52 -17.00
CA ARG A 252 16.40 7.04 -18.11
C ARG A 252 15.46 6.38 -19.13
N PHE A 253 14.93 7.18 -20.06
CA PHE A 253 14.08 6.67 -21.14
C PHE A 253 14.88 6.38 -22.41
#